data_AF-A0A821QHQ8-F1
#
_entry.id   AF-A0A821QHQ8-F1
#
_cell.length_a   1.000
_cell.length_b   1.000
_cell.length_c   1.000
_cell.angle_alpha   90.00
_cell.angle_beta   90.00
_cell.angle_gamma   90.00
#
_symmetry.space_group_name_H-M   'P 1'
#
loop_
_entity.id
_entity.type
_entity.pdbx_description
1 polymer ?
#
loop_
_entity_poly.entity_id
_entity_poly.type
_entity_poly.pdbx_seq_one_letter_code
_entity_poly.pdbx_strand_id
1 'polypeptide(L)'
;MTATEATLESDNAVELFTKIFENKHKLGNANSLASNEKLQQMAGRVTRGSKEKDFEHLQLHGPAVKKFAWTMGGDGLSVFLEKSNLDALRSLGCEDKWIRKKLEDGEHFRLGVFYMSPDCVSATWEGVLSLIDKHYPKSISTKIHRHADSLKQMSFDEIEARARLSFLRGASYFEISESSVGGYSADDRFMTEERFLQCEGTLEESRGFLYNRLGLSKLFDGSGLTKDSNGQLCVPEYLQLNIPVRDIPGFHYLDLPIDMADIMPNA
;
A
#
# COMPACT_ATOMS: atom_id res chain seq x y z
N MET A 1 45.19 -0.21 -8.87
CA MET A 1 44.10 0.16 -9.77
C MET A 1 42.87 0.35 -8.91
N THR A 2 42.60 1.60 -8.54
CA THR A 2 41.47 2.01 -7.70
C THR A 2 40.22 2.05 -8.58
N ALA A 3 39.15 1.39 -8.13
CA ALA A 3 37.85 1.44 -8.78
C ALA A 3 37.35 2.89 -8.77
N THR A 4 36.99 3.37 -9.94
CA THR A 4 36.46 4.71 -10.19
C THR A 4 35.14 4.87 -9.45
N GLU A 5 35.08 5.75 -8.45
CA GLU A 5 33.81 6.28 -7.93
C GLU A 5 33.14 7.06 -9.07
N ALA A 6 32.24 6.40 -9.80
CA ALA A 6 31.35 7.08 -10.72
C ALA A 6 30.37 7.92 -9.87
N THR A 7 30.63 9.22 -9.78
CA THR A 7 29.70 10.18 -9.21
C THR A 7 28.40 10.13 -10.02
N LEU A 8 27.38 9.50 -9.44
CA LEU A 8 26.00 9.51 -9.95
C LEU A 8 25.39 10.88 -9.64
N GLU A 9 25.85 11.93 -10.33
CA GLU A 9 25.21 13.24 -10.29
C GLU A 9 24.05 13.25 -11.29
N SER A 10 22.84 13.01 -10.79
CA SER A 10 21.60 13.36 -11.49
C SER A 10 20.76 14.26 -10.60
N ASP A 11 20.31 15.41 -11.12
CA ASP A 11 19.34 16.28 -10.45
C ASP A 11 17.95 15.64 -10.37
N ASN A 12 17.67 14.66 -11.24
CA ASN A 12 16.44 13.88 -11.23
C ASN A 12 16.54 12.76 -10.18
N ALA A 13 15.83 12.93 -9.06
CA ALA A 13 15.83 11.99 -7.95
C ALA A 13 15.37 10.58 -8.37
N VAL A 14 14.37 10.48 -9.26
CA VAL A 14 13.84 9.19 -9.72
C VAL A 14 14.85 8.44 -10.60
N GLU A 15 15.51 9.14 -11.52
CA GLU A 15 16.57 8.53 -12.35
C GLU A 15 17.77 8.09 -11.51
N LEU A 16 18.16 8.91 -10.52
CA LEU A 16 19.22 8.56 -9.60
C LEU A 16 18.88 7.29 -8.81
N PHE A 17 17.67 7.23 -8.22
CA PHE A 17 17.19 6.05 -7.52
C PHE A 17 17.20 4.82 -8.43
N THR A 18 16.67 4.94 -9.64
CA THR A 18 16.61 3.87 -10.63
C THR A 18 18.00 3.31 -10.92
N LYS A 19 18.97 4.18 -11.22
CA LYS A 19 20.37 3.78 -11.47
C LYS A 19 21.00 3.07 -10.28
N ILE A 20 20.78 3.57 -9.06
CA ILE A 20 21.31 2.94 -7.84
C ILE A 20 20.65 1.57 -7.65
N PHE A 21 19.33 1.49 -7.75
CA PHE A 21 18.55 0.27 -7.56
C PHE A 21 18.98 -0.84 -8.52
N GLU A 22 19.10 -0.54 -9.82
CA GLU A 22 19.51 -1.51 -10.85
C GLU A 22 20.96 -2.01 -10.67
N ASN A 23 21.81 -1.22 -10.03
CA ASN A 23 23.23 -1.53 -9.84
C ASN A 23 23.58 -1.94 -8.41
N LYS A 24 22.61 -2.00 -7.47
CA LYS A 24 22.87 -2.24 -6.04
C LYS A 24 23.63 -3.54 -5.76
N HIS A 25 23.44 -4.57 -6.59
CA HIS A 25 24.15 -5.85 -6.49
C HIS A 25 25.59 -5.81 -7.05
N LYS A 26 25.88 -4.88 -7.96
CA LYS A 26 27.22 -4.71 -8.58
C LYS A 26 28.08 -3.71 -7.81
N LEU A 27 27.44 -2.74 -7.15
CA LEU A 27 28.11 -1.63 -6.48
C LEU A 27 28.62 -1.96 -5.07
N GLY A 28 28.32 -3.15 -4.53
CA GLY A 28 28.89 -3.67 -3.27
C GLY A 28 28.87 -2.67 -2.12
N ASN A 29 27.76 -2.54 -1.38
CA ASN A 29 27.61 -1.63 -0.22
C ASN A 29 28.28 -0.25 -0.39
N ALA A 30 28.27 0.33 -1.60
CA ALA A 30 28.71 1.69 -1.81
C ALA A 30 27.69 2.62 -1.16
N ASN A 31 28.10 3.27 -0.06
CA ASN A 31 27.41 4.30 0.72
C ASN A 31 26.99 5.57 -0.07
N SER A 32 26.77 5.46 -1.37
CA SER A 32 26.21 6.52 -2.21
C SER A 32 24.69 6.32 -2.31
N LEU A 33 24.03 6.36 -1.15
CA LEU A 33 22.58 6.51 -1.13
C LEU A 33 22.30 7.94 -1.58
N ALA A 34 21.39 8.09 -2.56
CA ALA A 34 20.85 9.39 -2.93
C ALA A 34 20.66 10.23 -1.66
N SER A 35 21.13 11.49 -1.66
CA SER A 35 21.06 12.33 -0.46
C SER A 35 19.67 12.19 0.15
N ASN A 36 19.59 11.99 1.47
CA ASN A 36 18.32 11.71 2.16
C ASN A 36 17.22 12.70 1.71
N GLU A 37 17.59 13.97 1.50
CA GLU A 37 16.75 15.02 0.93
C GLU A 37 16.07 14.69 -0.41
N LYS A 38 16.76 14.02 -1.35
CA LYS A 38 16.17 13.59 -2.64
C LYS A 38 15.18 12.46 -2.46
N LEU A 39 15.45 11.51 -1.56
CA LEU A 39 14.53 10.42 -1.25
C LEU A 39 13.25 10.93 -0.58
N GLN A 40 13.33 11.94 0.28
CA GLN A 40 12.17 12.54 0.94
C GLN A 40 11.19 13.23 -0.03
N GLN A 41 11.61 13.49 -1.27
CA GLN A 41 10.74 14.03 -2.34
C GLN A 41 10.05 12.93 -3.17
N MET A 42 10.36 11.66 -2.89
CA MET A 42 9.89 10.52 -3.66
C MET A 42 8.88 9.68 -2.89
N ALA A 43 8.05 8.97 -3.65
CA ALA A 43 7.18 7.94 -3.14
C ALA A 43 7.35 6.66 -3.97
N GLY A 44 7.04 5.54 -3.33
CA GLY A 44 7.16 4.20 -3.88
C GLY A 44 5.89 3.38 -3.71
N ARG A 45 5.66 2.43 -4.61
CA ARG A 45 4.60 1.43 -4.48
C ARG A 45 5.05 0.10 -5.07
N VAL A 46 5.02 -0.94 -4.26
CA VAL A 46 5.11 -2.31 -4.78
C VAL A 46 3.77 -2.69 -5.38
N THR A 47 3.77 -2.99 -6.68
CA THR A 47 2.61 -3.53 -7.39
C THR A 47 2.91 -4.98 -7.76
N ARG A 48 1.87 -5.80 -7.86
CA ARG A 48 1.94 -7.18 -8.33
C ARG A 48 0.98 -7.39 -9.48
N GLY A 49 1.29 -8.30 -10.39
CA GLY A 49 0.47 -8.58 -11.55
C GLY A 49 1.00 -9.75 -12.37
N SER A 50 0.15 -10.29 -13.24
CA SER A 50 0.49 -11.39 -14.16
C SER A 50 0.64 -10.92 -15.62
N LYS A 51 0.11 -9.73 -15.92
CA LYS A 51 0.07 -9.12 -17.27
C LYS A 51 0.26 -7.61 -17.18
N GLU A 52 0.70 -6.98 -18.26
CA GLU A 52 0.97 -5.52 -18.29
C GLU A 52 -0.21 -4.66 -17.83
N LYS A 53 -1.44 -5.07 -18.15
CA LYS A 53 -2.66 -4.37 -17.72
C LYS A 53 -2.76 -4.22 -16.19
N ASP A 54 -2.22 -5.18 -15.44
CA ASP A 54 -2.23 -5.16 -13.98
C ASP A 54 -1.35 -4.05 -13.40
N PHE A 55 -0.43 -3.49 -14.20
CA PHE A 55 0.48 -2.42 -13.85
C PHE A 55 0.07 -1.06 -14.45
N GLU A 56 -1.11 -0.93 -15.06
CA GLU A 56 -1.54 0.34 -15.64
C GLU A 56 -1.88 1.41 -14.57
N HIS A 57 -2.09 1.01 -13.32
CA HIS A 57 -2.45 1.88 -12.19
C HIS A 57 -1.57 1.57 -10.98
N LEU A 58 -1.43 2.53 -10.05
CA LEU A 58 -0.62 2.35 -8.83
C LEU A 58 -1.03 1.14 -7.99
N GLN A 59 -2.31 0.81 -7.98
CA GLN A 59 -2.81 -0.36 -7.28
C GLN A 59 -3.72 -1.17 -8.19
N LEU A 60 -3.62 -2.50 -8.05
CA LEU A 60 -4.53 -3.45 -8.65
C LEU A 60 -5.98 -3.04 -8.40
N HIS A 61 -6.77 -3.19 -9.47
CA HIS A 61 -8.14 -2.73 -9.56
C HIS A 61 -8.19 -1.20 -9.52
N GLY A 62 -8.57 -0.59 -10.64
CA GLY A 62 -8.51 0.86 -10.83
C GLY A 62 -9.36 1.67 -9.84
N PRO A 63 -9.44 3.00 -10.01
CA PRO A 63 -10.02 3.92 -9.01
C PRO A 63 -11.49 3.66 -8.68
N ALA A 64 -12.23 3.00 -9.58
CA ALA A 64 -13.61 2.57 -9.33
C ALA A 64 -13.74 1.50 -8.22
N VAL A 65 -12.64 0.81 -7.91
CA VAL A 65 -12.58 -0.26 -6.89
C VAL A 65 -11.78 0.19 -5.68
N LYS A 66 -10.58 0.71 -5.92
CA LYS A 66 -9.69 1.20 -4.89
C LYS A 66 -9.28 2.60 -5.29
N LYS A 67 -9.94 3.60 -4.70
CA LYS A 67 -9.73 5.01 -5.03
C LYS A 67 -8.33 5.50 -4.64
N PHE A 68 -7.73 4.87 -3.64
CA PHE A 68 -6.38 5.16 -3.17
C PHE A 68 -5.49 3.93 -3.24
N ALA A 69 -4.19 4.18 -3.35
CA ALA A 69 -3.12 3.22 -3.30
C ALA A 69 -2.25 3.47 -2.06
N TRP A 70 -1.84 2.40 -1.39
CA TRP A 70 -0.91 2.44 -0.25
C TRP A 70 0.52 2.58 -0.74
N THR A 71 1.14 3.72 -0.47
CA THR A 71 2.49 4.06 -0.91
C THR A 71 3.45 4.14 0.28
N MET A 72 4.74 4.17 -0.01
CA MET A 72 5.81 4.42 0.95
C MET A 72 6.53 5.72 0.58
N GLY A 73 7.10 6.41 1.57
CA GLY A 73 7.96 7.57 1.34
C GLY A 73 9.41 7.20 1.07
N GLY A 74 10.29 8.19 1.13
CA GLY A 74 11.74 8.03 0.98
C GLY A 74 12.34 6.97 1.91
N ASP A 75 11.87 6.89 3.15
CA ASP A 75 12.33 5.91 4.14
C ASP A 75 11.99 4.47 3.74
N GLY A 76 10.82 4.24 3.12
CA GLY A 76 10.47 2.92 2.59
C GLY A 76 11.26 2.58 1.33
N LEU A 77 11.53 3.59 0.49
CA LEU A 77 12.37 3.43 -0.70
C LEU A 77 13.83 3.09 -0.35
N SER A 78 14.39 3.67 0.73
CA SER A 78 15.76 3.37 1.14
C SER A 78 15.94 1.89 1.52
N VAL A 79 14.90 1.26 2.09
CA VAL A 79 14.91 -0.18 2.39
C VAL A 79 15.18 -1.02 1.14
N PHE A 80 14.68 -0.62 -0.03
CA PHE A 80 14.96 -1.32 -1.30
C PHE A 80 16.38 -1.11 -1.82
N LEU A 81 17.10 -0.09 -1.34
CA LEU A 81 18.51 0.11 -1.67
C LEU A 81 19.42 -0.64 -0.69
N GLU A 82 18.98 -0.79 0.56
CA GLU A 82 19.77 -1.37 1.66
C GLU A 82 19.61 -2.88 1.80
N LYS A 83 18.45 -3.44 1.39
CA LYS A 83 18.11 -4.85 1.59
C LYS A 83 17.91 -5.61 0.28
N SER A 84 17.84 -6.94 0.41
CA SER A 84 17.31 -7.81 -0.64
C SER A 84 15.85 -7.41 -0.98
N ASN A 85 15.40 -7.69 -2.20
CA ASN A 85 14.01 -7.37 -2.59
C ASN A 85 12.99 -8.09 -1.69
N LEU A 86 13.28 -9.33 -1.31
CA LEU A 86 12.43 -10.12 -0.41
C LEU A 86 12.36 -9.50 0.99
N ASP A 87 13.49 -9.13 1.58
CA ASP A 87 13.51 -8.51 2.91
C ASP A 87 12.90 -7.10 2.91
N ALA A 88 13.00 -6.39 1.78
CA ALA A 88 12.27 -5.14 1.60
C ALA A 88 10.75 -5.38 1.60
N LEU A 89 10.24 -6.38 0.87
CA LEU A 89 8.82 -6.73 0.93
C LEU A 89 8.34 -7.12 2.34
N ARG A 90 9.14 -7.91 3.06
CA ARG A 90 8.86 -8.26 4.46
C ARG A 90 8.76 -7.03 5.36
N SER A 91 9.65 -6.04 5.14
CA SER A 91 9.63 -4.76 5.87
C SER A 91 8.38 -3.92 5.56
N LEU A 92 7.69 -4.20 4.44
CA LEU A 92 6.39 -3.63 4.08
C LEU A 92 5.20 -4.49 4.53
N GLY A 93 5.42 -5.45 5.44
CA GLY A 93 4.37 -6.33 5.96
C GLY A 93 3.89 -7.41 4.98
N CYS A 94 4.62 -7.66 3.88
CA CYS A 94 4.30 -8.77 2.99
C CYS A 94 4.82 -10.08 3.59
N GLU A 95 3.92 -10.97 4.02
CA GLU A 95 4.28 -12.28 4.57
C GLU A 95 4.76 -13.25 3.50
N ASP A 96 5.75 -14.10 3.84
CA ASP A 96 6.32 -15.11 2.94
C ASP A 96 5.26 -16.02 2.31
N LYS A 97 4.29 -16.48 3.11
CA LYS A 97 3.18 -17.31 2.61
C LYS A 97 2.38 -16.59 1.53
N TRP A 98 2.16 -15.29 1.70
CA TRP A 98 1.43 -14.48 0.73
C TRP A 98 2.27 -14.25 -0.53
N ILE A 99 3.54 -13.86 -0.38
CA ILE A 99 4.46 -13.65 -1.52
C ILE A 99 4.55 -14.94 -2.35
N ARG A 100 4.80 -16.07 -1.68
CA ARG A 100 4.87 -17.40 -2.29
C ARG A 100 3.62 -17.73 -3.10
N LYS A 101 2.44 -17.54 -2.49
CA LYS A 101 1.18 -17.77 -3.20
C LYS A 101 1.06 -16.91 -4.46
N LYS A 102 1.50 -15.65 -4.43
CA LYS A 102 1.44 -14.77 -5.61
C LYS A 102 2.36 -15.21 -6.73
N LEU A 103 3.57 -15.65 -6.39
CA LEU A 103 4.50 -16.24 -7.35
C LEU A 103 3.95 -17.55 -7.94
N GLU A 104 3.36 -18.42 -7.11
CA GLU A 104 2.69 -19.67 -7.54
C GLU A 104 1.48 -19.39 -8.45
N ASP A 105 0.74 -18.30 -8.20
CA ASP A 105 -0.36 -17.83 -9.05
C ASP A 105 0.14 -17.20 -10.38
N GLY A 106 1.47 -17.17 -10.62
CA GLY A 106 2.10 -16.63 -11.83
C GLY A 106 2.25 -15.10 -11.84
N GLU A 107 2.07 -14.45 -10.69
CA GLU A 107 2.29 -13.01 -10.56
C GLU A 107 3.77 -12.70 -10.32
N HIS A 108 4.17 -11.48 -10.69
CA HIS A 108 5.47 -10.90 -10.38
C HIS A 108 5.30 -9.51 -9.78
N PHE A 109 6.37 -8.98 -9.18
CA PHE A 109 6.37 -7.72 -8.47
C PHE A 109 7.15 -6.65 -9.23
N ARG A 110 6.67 -5.41 -9.18
CA ARG A 110 7.37 -4.22 -9.66
C ARG A 110 7.31 -3.11 -8.62
N LEU A 111 8.39 -2.36 -8.46
CA LEU A 111 8.46 -1.15 -7.64
C LEU A 111 8.20 0.05 -8.54
N GLY A 112 7.03 0.67 -8.40
CA GLY A 112 6.76 1.98 -8.99
C GLY A 112 7.42 3.05 -8.13
N VAL A 113 8.24 3.90 -8.74
CA VAL A 113 8.89 5.05 -8.09
C VAL A 113 8.49 6.34 -8.82
N PHE A 114 8.22 7.39 -8.07
CA PHE A 114 7.74 8.66 -8.61
C PHE A 114 7.97 9.80 -7.61
N TYR A 115 7.77 11.04 -8.08
CA TYR A 115 7.77 12.21 -7.20
C TYR A 115 6.53 12.23 -6.32
N MET A 116 6.72 12.43 -5.02
CA MET A 116 5.62 12.48 -4.06
C MET A 116 4.71 13.66 -4.42
N SER A 117 3.43 13.36 -4.70
CA SER A 117 2.46 14.40 -5.03
C SER A 117 1.99 15.12 -3.77
N PRO A 118 1.47 16.36 -3.87
CA PRO A 118 0.79 17.03 -2.76
C PRO A 118 -0.45 16.28 -2.24
N ASP A 119 -0.97 15.34 -3.02
CA ASP A 119 -2.10 14.48 -2.67
C ASP A 119 -1.67 13.17 -1.99
N CYS A 120 -0.36 12.96 -1.82
CA CYS A 120 0.20 11.89 -1.03
C CYS A 120 0.18 12.30 0.45
N VAL A 121 -0.73 11.71 1.22
CA VAL A 121 -0.88 12.03 2.64
C VAL A 121 -0.33 10.90 3.49
N SER A 122 0.19 11.21 4.68
CA SER A 122 0.53 10.18 5.65
C SER A 122 -0.72 9.37 6.00
N ALA A 123 -0.58 8.05 6.13
CA ALA A 123 -1.66 7.15 6.48
C ALA A 123 -2.00 7.20 7.98
N THR A 124 -2.14 8.40 8.54
CA THR A 124 -2.73 8.60 9.87
C THR A 124 -4.25 8.65 9.77
N TRP A 125 -4.94 8.63 10.90
CA TRP A 125 -6.38 8.88 10.89
C TRP A 125 -6.74 10.25 10.28
N GLU A 126 -5.97 11.28 10.59
CA GLU A 126 -6.17 12.63 10.05
C GLU A 126 -5.96 12.65 8.52
N GLY A 127 -4.90 11.98 8.03
CA GLY A 127 -4.65 11.86 6.60
C GLY A 127 -5.77 11.13 5.87
N VAL A 128 -6.19 9.97 6.40
CA VAL A 128 -7.31 9.18 5.87
C VAL A 128 -8.60 10.00 5.81
N LEU A 129 -8.96 10.69 6.90
CA LEU A 129 -10.18 11.50 6.95
C LEU A 129 -10.11 12.69 5.98
N SER A 130 -8.95 13.32 5.80
CA SER A 130 -8.79 14.42 4.84
C SER A 130 -8.97 13.94 3.38
N LEU A 131 -8.46 12.76 3.04
CA LEU A 131 -8.68 12.14 1.73
C LEU A 131 -10.15 11.80 1.52
N ILE A 132 -10.82 11.31 2.55
CA ILE A 132 -12.25 11.00 2.50
C ILE A 132 -13.06 12.25 2.19
N ASP A 133 -12.78 13.36 2.86
CA ASP A 133 -13.43 14.65 2.61
C ASP A 133 -13.19 15.18 1.20
N LYS A 134 -11.99 14.97 0.67
CA LYS A 134 -11.60 15.49 -0.64
C LYS A 134 -12.17 14.68 -1.82
N HIS A 135 -12.29 13.37 -1.68
CA HIS A 135 -12.52 12.48 -2.83
C HIS A 135 -13.77 11.60 -2.76
N TYR A 136 -14.51 11.60 -1.65
CA TYR A 136 -15.82 10.95 -1.57
C TYR A 136 -16.95 11.97 -1.45
N PRO A 137 -18.18 11.62 -1.88
CA PRO A 137 -19.35 12.46 -1.69
C PRO A 137 -19.52 12.86 -0.22
N LYS A 138 -20.03 14.08 0.01
CA LYS A 138 -20.19 14.61 1.38
C LYS A 138 -21.05 13.71 2.27
N SER A 139 -22.03 13.01 1.70
CA SER A 139 -22.85 12.02 2.40
C SER A 139 -22.04 10.84 2.97
N ILE A 140 -21.02 10.35 2.26
CA ILE A 140 -20.11 9.31 2.76
C ILE A 140 -19.21 9.88 3.85
N SER A 141 -18.55 11.03 3.57
CA SER A 141 -17.67 11.71 4.51
C SER A 141 -18.37 11.98 5.85
N THR A 142 -19.59 12.53 5.82
CA THR A 142 -20.37 12.84 7.03
C THR A 142 -20.70 11.59 7.86
N LYS A 143 -21.03 10.45 7.23
CA LYS A 143 -21.28 9.19 7.95
C LYS A 143 -20.03 8.72 8.69
N ILE A 144 -18.88 8.75 8.04
CA ILE A 144 -17.61 8.31 8.62
C ILE A 144 -17.18 9.25 9.75
N HIS A 145 -17.26 10.57 9.55
CA HIS A 145 -16.87 11.57 10.54
C HIS A 145 -17.70 11.52 11.81
N ARG A 146 -18.98 11.13 11.74
CA ARG A 146 -19.83 10.89 12.92
C ARG A 146 -19.19 9.88 13.90
N HIS A 147 -18.36 8.98 13.37
CA HIS A 147 -17.75 7.88 14.11
C HIS A 147 -16.22 8.03 14.26
N ALA A 148 -15.64 9.17 13.89
CA ALA A 148 -14.19 9.35 13.86
C ALA A 148 -13.52 9.06 15.21
N ASP A 149 -14.05 9.58 16.32
CA ASP A 149 -13.48 9.35 17.65
C ASP A 149 -13.58 7.88 18.07
N SER A 150 -14.72 7.24 17.82
CA SER A 150 -14.90 5.82 18.13
C SER A 150 -13.99 4.93 17.27
N LEU A 151 -13.78 5.27 15.99
CA LEU A 151 -12.85 4.57 15.11
C LEU A 151 -11.40 4.66 15.60
N LYS A 152 -11.01 5.77 16.25
CA LYS A 152 -9.67 5.97 16.84
C LYS A 152 -9.50 5.25 18.18
N GLN A 153 -10.55 5.20 18.99
CA GLN A 153 -10.49 4.72 20.37
C GLN A 153 -10.74 3.21 20.51
N MET A 154 -11.58 2.63 19.65
CA MET A 154 -11.88 1.20 19.67
C MET A 154 -10.91 0.41 18.80
N SER A 155 -10.55 -0.78 19.26
CA SER A 155 -9.75 -1.71 18.45
C SER A 155 -10.54 -2.25 17.26
N PHE A 156 -9.82 -2.72 16.24
CA PHE A 156 -10.41 -3.38 15.08
C PHE A 156 -11.31 -4.55 15.49
N ASP A 157 -10.81 -5.41 16.39
CA ASP A 157 -11.48 -6.64 16.79
C ASP A 157 -12.77 -6.36 17.56
N GLU A 158 -12.81 -5.29 18.37
CA GLU A 158 -14.03 -4.86 19.06
C GLU A 158 -15.11 -4.40 18.09
N ILE A 159 -14.74 -3.60 17.08
CA ILE A 159 -15.69 -3.13 16.06
C ILE A 159 -16.15 -4.31 15.20
N GLU A 160 -15.25 -5.22 14.82
CA GLU A 160 -15.61 -6.40 14.04
C GLU A 160 -16.51 -7.36 14.83
N ALA A 161 -16.28 -7.55 16.13
CA ALA A 161 -17.16 -8.35 16.98
C ALA A 161 -18.59 -7.81 16.99
N ARG A 162 -18.78 -6.49 17.05
CA ARG A 162 -20.10 -5.86 16.93
C ARG A 162 -20.69 -6.04 15.53
N ALA A 163 -19.87 -5.89 14.49
CA ALA A 163 -20.28 -6.07 13.11
C ALA A 163 -20.77 -7.49 12.81
N ARG A 164 -20.10 -8.50 13.37
CA ARG A 164 -20.50 -9.93 13.33
C ARG A 164 -21.89 -10.17 13.91
N LEU A 165 -22.22 -9.50 15.01
CA LEU A 165 -23.55 -9.57 15.63
C LEU A 165 -24.61 -8.72 14.91
N SER A 166 -24.20 -7.93 13.92
CA SER A 166 -25.03 -7.00 13.16
C SER A 166 -25.02 -7.39 11.68
N PHE A 167 -24.63 -6.46 10.79
CA PHE A 167 -24.78 -6.62 9.35
C PHE A 167 -23.90 -7.71 8.72
N LEU A 168 -22.81 -8.12 9.37
CA LEU A 168 -21.95 -9.19 8.84
C LEU A 168 -22.54 -10.60 9.06
N ARG A 169 -23.55 -10.75 9.93
CA ARG A 169 -24.28 -12.01 10.17
C ARG A 169 -23.35 -13.19 10.46
N GLY A 170 -22.45 -13.00 11.43
CA GLY A 170 -21.50 -14.00 11.91
C GLY A 170 -20.16 -14.06 11.17
N ALA A 171 -20.02 -13.43 9.99
CA ALA A 171 -18.77 -13.40 9.23
C ALA A 171 -17.84 -12.24 9.65
N SER A 172 -16.54 -12.40 9.43
CA SER A 172 -15.52 -11.34 9.53
C SER A 172 -15.47 -10.47 8.28
N TYR A 173 -14.89 -9.26 8.39
CA TYR A 173 -14.62 -8.42 7.23
C TYR A 173 -13.69 -9.13 6.22
N PHE A 174 -12.75 -9.93 6.71
CA PHE A 174 -11.83 -10.70 5.89
C PHE A 174 -12.58 -11.70 5.01
N GLU A 175 -13.45 -12.54 5.58
CA GLU A 175 -14.21 -13.54 4.82
C GLU A 175 -15.09 -12.89 3.74
N ILE A 176 -15.74 -11.76 4.06
CA ILE A 176 -16.51 -11.01 3.07
C ILE A 176 -15.60 -10.49 1.95
N SER A 177 -14.42 -9.97 2.29
CA SER A 177 -13.52 -9.38 1.31
C SER A 177 -12.75 -10.41 0.48
N GLU A 178 -12.42 -11.57 1.03
CA GLU A 178 -11.67 -12.62 0.34
C GLU A 178 -12.50 -13.24 -0.79
N SER A 179 -13.83 -13.24 -0.66
CA SER A 179 -14.76 -13.65 -1.72
C SER A 179 -14.79 -12.71 -2.94
N SER A 180 -14.14 -11.54 -2.86
CA SER A 180 -14.18 -10.55 -3.94
C SER A 180 -13.32 -10.98 -5.14
N VAL A 181 -13.89 -10.86 -6.34
CA VAL A 181 -13.20 -11.08 -7.62
C VAL A 181 -13.04 -9.73 -8.31
N GLY A 182 -11.81 -9.37 -8.63
CA GLY A 182 -11.52 -8.05 -9.20
C GLY A 182 -11.78 -6.88 -8.24
N GLY A 183 -11.82 -7.16 -6.94
CA GLY A 183 -12.16 -6.22 -5.86
C GLY A 183 -13.65 -5.84 -5.78
N TYR A 184 -14.52 -6.59 -6.46
CA TYR A 184 -15.96 -6.58 -6.25
C TYR A 184 -16.40 -7.91 -5.66
N SER A 185 -17.29 -7.88 -4.68
CA SER A 185 -17.97 -9.09 -4.21
C SER A 185 -19.46 -9.01 -4.53
N ALA A 186 -20.04 -10.15 -4.90
CA ALA A 186 -21.49 -10.30 -4.99
C ALA A 186 -22.14 -10.43 -3.60
N ASP A 187 -21.34 -10.56 -2.55
CA ASP A 187 -21.82 -10.60 -1.18
C ASP A 187 -22.45 -9.26 -0.79
N ASP A 188 -23.72 -9.31 -0.41
CA ASP A 188 -24.52 -8.19 0.09
C ASP A 188 -24.06 -7.73 1.48
N ARG A 189 -22.83 -7.96 1.89
CA ARG A 189 -22.20 -7.36 3.07
C ARG A 189 -20.94 -6.59 2.70
N PHE A 190 -20.43 -6.76 1.48
CA PHE A 190 -19.26 -6.05 1.00
C PHE A 190 -19.57 -4.58 0.77
N MET A 191 -18.82 -3.69 1.41
CA MET A 191 -19.08 -2.26 1.41
C MET A 191 -18.50 -1.55 0.18
N THR A 192 -19.29 -1.47 -0.89
CA THR A 192 -19.04 -0.55 -2.02
C THR A 192 -19.45 0.88 -1.67
N GLU A 193 -19.09 1.86 -2.53
CA GLU A 193 -19.55 3.24 -2.39
C GLU A 193 -21.08 3.33 -2.50
N GLU A 194 -21.66 2.65 -3.48
CA GLU A 194 -23.09 2.64 -3.76
C GLU A 194 -23.86 2.06 -2.57
N ARG A 195 -23.37 0.96 -2.01
CA ARG A 195 -23.98 0.34 -0.83
C ARG A 195 -23.89 1.24 0.39
N PHE A 196 -22.71 1.77 0.69
CA PHE A 196 -22.52 2.60 1.88
C PHE A 196 -23.33 3.91 1.82
N LEU A 197 -23.62 4.41 0.61
CA LEU A 197 -24.56 5.52 0.42
C LEU A 197 -25.99 5.18 0.87
N GLN A 198 -26.43 3.93 0.70
CA GLN A 198 -27.77 3.46 1.09
C GLN A 198 -27.87 3.02 2.56
N CYS A 199 -26.75 2.64 3.19
CA CYS A 199 -26.71 2.27 4.60
C CYS A 199 -26.97 3.46 5.54
N GLU A 200 -27.28 3.19 6.81
CA GLU A 200 -27.37 4.24 7.84
C GLU A 200 -26.01 4.87 8.15
N GLY A 201 -24.93 4.11 7.95
CA GLY A 201 -23.56 4.51 8.19
C GLY A 201 -23.19 4.34 9.66
N THR A 202 -23.54 3.20 10.28
CA THR A 202 -23.13 2.90 11.66
C THR A 202 -21.60 2.84 11.78
N LEU A 203 -21.08 2.73 13.01
CA LEU A 203 -19.65 2.55 13.25
C LEU A 203 -19.11 1.30 12.53
N GLU A 204 -19.84 0.20 12.62
CA GLU A 204 -19.49 -1.08 12.00
C GLU A 204 -19.52 -0.96 10.46
N GLU A 205 -20.56 -0.37 9.89
CA GLU A 205 -20.66 -0.17 8.44
C GLU A 205 -19.56 0.75 7.93
N SER A 206 -19.26 1.83 8.66
CA SER A 206 -18.17 2.75 8.37
C SER A 206 -16.83 2.03 8.40
N ARG A 207 -16.58 1.16 9.40
CA ARG A 207 -15.35 0.37 9.45
C ARG A 207 -15.28 -0.63 8.30
N GLY A 208 -16.39 -1.28 7.95
CA GLY A 208 -16.47 -2.16 6.79
C GLY A 208 -16.15 -1.45 5.48
N PHE A 209 -16.68 -0.24 5.29
CA PHE A 209 -16.37 0.61 4.13
C PHE A 209 -14.88 0.95 4.07
N LEU A 210 -14.31 1.41 5.18
CA LEU A 210 -12.87 1.71 5.30
C LEU A 210 -12.01 0.48 4.99
N TYR A 211 -12.41 -0.70 5.47
CA TYR A 211 -11.74 -1.96 5.16
C TYR A 211 -11.83 -2.30 3.67
N ASN A 212 -13.03 -2.35 3.10
CA ASN A 212 -13.24 -2.82 1.72
C ASN A 212 -12.74 -1.81 0.68
N ARG A 213 -12.83 -0.50 0.93
CA ARG A 213 -12.50 0.53 -0.08
C ARG A 213 -11.12 1.13 0.08
N LEU A 214 -10.65 1.29 1.32
CA LEU A 214 -9.35 1.88 1.59
C LEU A 214 -8.33 0.82 2.02
N GLY A 215 -8.73 -0.41 2.35
CA GLY A 215 -7.81 -1.45 2.80
C GLY A 215 -7.36 -1.28 4.26
N LEU A 216 -8.12 -0.54 5.07
CA LEU A 216 -7.83 -0.28 6.47
C LEU A 216 -8.11 -1.53 7.31
N SER A 217 -7.18 -2.47 7.26
CA SER A 217 -7.27 -3.78 7.93
C SER A 217 -7.00 -3.70 9.44
N LYS A 218 -6.91 -4.84 10.12
CA LYS A 218 -6.49 -4.91 11.54
C LYS A 218 -5.08 -4.37 11.80
N LEU A 219 -4.23 -4.31 10.76
CA LEU A 219 -2.86 -3.78 10.88
C LEU A 219 -2.83 -2.25 10.95
N PHE A 220 -3.89 -1.59 10.49
CA PHE A 220 -4.00 -0.15 10.56
C PHE A 220 -4.47 0.32 11.94
N ASP A 221 -3.63 1.09 12.62
CA ASP A 221 -3.97 1.78 13.87
C ASP A 221 -4.02 3.32 13.73
N GLY A 222 -3.71 3.82 12.53
CA GLY A 222 -3.69 5.26 12.24
C GLY A 222 -2.47 6.01 12.77
N SER A 223 -1.39 5.31 13.12
CA SER A 223 -0.09 5.91 13.44
C SER A 223 0.66 6.43 12.21
N GLY A 224 0.28 5.99 11.00
CA GLY A 224 1.00 6.31 9.75
C GLY A 224 2.22 5.43 9.51
N LEU A 225 2.33 4.28 10.17
CA LEU A 225 3.45 3.35 10.06
C LEU A 225 2.99 1.94 9.70
N THR A 226 3.74 1.24 8.86
CA THR A 226 3.56 -0.20 8.59
C THR A 226 3.81 -0.99 9.86
N LYS A 227 3.03 -2.06 10.06
CA LYS A 227 3.33 -3.12 11.02
C LYS A 227 3.79 -4.37 10.31
N ASP A 228 4.89 -4.96 10.77
CA ASP A 228 5.28 -6.30 10.33
C ASP A 228 4.36 -7.38 10.91
N SER A 229 4.63 -8.65 10.57
CA SER A 229 3.88 -9.80 11.08
C SER A 229 3.97 -9.98 12.60
N ASN A 230 4.97 -9.37 13.25
CA ASN A 230 5.14 -9.37 14.71
C ASN A 230 4.47 -8.16 15.38
N GLY A 231 3.85 -7.27 14.60
CA GLY A 231 3.24 -6.04 15.08
C GLY A 231 4.25 -4.91 15.35
N GLN A 232 5.52 -5.07 14.94
CA GLN A 232 6.55 -4.04 15.09
C GLN A 232 6.39 -2.97 14.01
N LEU A 233 6.51 -1.71 14.41
CA LEU A 233 6.46 -0.57 13.49
C LEU A 233 7.72 -0.54 12.62
N CYS A 234 7.54 -0.41 11.30
CA CYS A 234 8.63 -0.47 10.33
C CYS A 234 8.87 0.87 9.62
N VAL A 235 8.04 1.20 8.63
CA VAL A 235 8.26 2.35 7.76
C VAL A 235 7.03 3.27 7.71
N PRO A 236 7.20 4.58 7.48
CA PRO A 236 6.08 5.47 7.20
C PRO A 236 5.29 5.05 5.97
N GLU A 237 3.97 4.96 6.14
CA GLU A 237 3.01 4.66 5.08
C GLU A 237 2.21 5.89 4.70
N TYR A 238 1.85 5.92 3.43
CA TYR A 238 1.13 7.01 2.82
C TYR A 238 -0.03 6.47 1.96
N LEU A 239 -0.97 7.35 1.66
CA LEU A 239 -2.04 7.10 0.71
C LEU A 239 -1.99 8.16 -0.38
N GLN A 240 -2.10 7.72 -1.62
CA GLN A 240 -2.25 8.58 -2.80
C GLN A 240 -3.42 8.09 -3.66
N LEU A 241 -3.96 8.95 -4.52
CA LEU A 241 -4.94 8.55 -5.53
C LEU A 241 -4.41 7.41 -6.41
N ASN A 242 -5.26 6.41 -6.63
CA ASN A 242 -4.98 5.31 -7.54
C ASN A 242 -5.30 5.72 -8.98
N ILE A 243 -4.38 6.46 -9.59
CA ILE A 243 -4.49 6.94 -10.97
C ILE A 243 -3.65 6.08 -11.92
N PRO A 244 -3.89 6.17 -13.24
CA PRO A 244 -3.02 5.52 -14.22
C PRO A 244 -1.57 5.97 -14.05
N VAL A 245 -0.63 5.03 -14.07
CA VAL A 245 0.79 5.33 -13.79
C VAL A 245 1.41 6.27 -14.81
N ARG A 246 0.91 6.26 -16.05
CA ARG A 246 1.30 7.18 -17.13
C ARG A 246 0.97 8.65 -16.83
N ASP A 247 0.03 8.90 -15.92
CA ASP A 247 -0.42 10.24 -15.55
C ASP A 247 0.36 10.77 -14.32
N ILE A 248 1.30 9.98 -13.79
CA ILE A 248 2.12 10.33 -12.61
C ILE A 248 3.46 10.91 -13.08
N PRO A 249 3.79 12.16 -12.70
CA PRO A 249 5.06 12.79 -13.09
C PRO A 249 6.29 12.00 -12.63
N GLY A 250 7.19 11.73 -13.58
CA GLY A 250 8.44 11.02 -13.31
C GLY A 250 8.25 9.58 -12.86
N PHE A 251 7.13 8.95 -13.20
CA PHE A 251 6.89 7.57 -12.81
C PHE A 251 7.77 6.58 -13.59
N HIS A 252 8.38 5.65 -12.86
CA HIS A 252 9.12 4.52 -13.42
C HIS A 252 8.77 3.23 -12.67
N TYR A 253 8.59 2.14 -13.41
CA TYR A 253 8.59 0.80 -12.82
C TYR A 253 9.98 0.19 -12.88
N LEU A 254 10.39 -0.36 -11.75
CA LEU A 254 11.59 -1.17 -11.60
C LEU A 254 11.14 -2.61 -11.33
N ASP A 255 11.73 -3.56 -12.04
CA ASP A 255 11.45 -4.96 -11.77
C ASP A 255 11.97 -5.34 -10.38
N LEU A 256 11.13 -6.05 -9.62
CA LEU A 256 11.50 -6.64 -8.33
C LEU A 256 11.63 -8.16 -8.52
N PRO A 257 12.76 -8.65 -9.07
CA PRO A 257 12.98 -10.08 -9.14
C PRO A 257 13.03 -10.65 -7.73
N ILE A 258 12.21 -11.67 -7.49
CA ILE A 258 12.14 -12.45 -6.26
C ILE A 258 12.06 -13.90 -6.71
N ASP A 259 13.04 -14.71 -6.32
CA ASP A 259 13.02 -16.14 -6.62
C ASP A 259 12.24 -16.89 -5.53
N MET A 260 11.50 -17.92 -5.93
CA MET A 260 10.88 -18.84 -4.99
C MET A 260 11.92 -19.53 -4.10
N ALA A 261 13.13 -19.74 -4.59
CA ALA A 261 14.26 -20.27 -3.82
C ALA A 261 14.66 -19.34 -2.66
N ASP A 262 14.50 -18.01 -2.80
CA ASP A 262 14.84 -17.04 -1.74
C ASP A 262 13.89 -17.15 -0.53
N ILE A 263 12.66 -17.64 -0.76
CA ILE A 263 11.63 -17.80 0.27
C ILE A 263 11.87 -19.09 1.07
N MET A 264 12.53 -20.10 0.48
CA MET A 264 12.86 -21.36 1.13
C MET A 264 14.36 -21.63 1.05
N PRO A 265 15.16 -21.11 2.00
CA PRO A 265 16.61 -21.29 1.96
C PRO A 265 17.08 -22.76 1.99
N ASN A 266 16.22 -23.72 2.33
CA ASN A 266 16.47 -25.17 2.22
C ASN A 266 15.14 -25.94 2.12
N ALA A 267 14.79 -26.45 0.93
CA ALA A 267 13.83 -27.53 0.75
C ALA A 267 14.57 -28.80 0.32
#